data_AF-A0A6A4VC57-F1
#
_entry.id   AF-A0A6A4VC57-F1
#
_cell.length_a   1.000
_cell.length_b   1.000
_cell.length_c   1.000
_cell.angle_alpha   90.00
_cell.angle_beta   90.00
_cell.angle_gamma   90.00
#
_symmetry.space_group_name_H-M   'P 1'
#
loop_
_entity.id
_entity.type
_entity.pdbx_description
1 polymer ?
#
loop_
_entity_poly.entity_id
_entity_poly.type
_entity_poly.pdbx_seq_one_letter_code
_entity_poly.pdbx_strand_id
1 'polypeptide(L)'
;MDDALTSFPTEAEALEAKTQLEELMKAAGMNIHKWMSNNSQIVEEWVGLRPHRDPVRIEKERLDTGLTVVHCYGHGGYGVMTAPGSAALVSRLVTEVTSGDFTNPAISSL
;
A
#
# COMPACT_ATOMS: atom_id res chain seq x y z
N MET A 1 -15.06 27.31 -0.95
CA MET A 1 -14.69 27.72 0.42
C MET A 1 -13.34 27.06 0.69
N ASP A 2 -12.28 27.78 1.08
CA ASP A 2 -10.96 27.16 1.38
C ASP A 2 -11.21 25.99 2.35
N ASP A 3 -10.72 24.77 2.09
CA ASP A 3 -10.97 23.61 2.97
C ASP A 3 -10.40 23.83 4.39
N ALA A 4 -9.46 24.78 4.53
CA ALA A 4 -9.01 25.28 5.81
C ALA A 4 -10.12 26.00 6.61
N LEU A 5 -11.21 26.46 6.00
CA LEU A 5 -12.32 27.13 6.69
C LEU A 5 -13.33 26.15 7.29
N THR A 6 -13.36 24.88 6.83
CA THR A 6 -14.32 23.89 7.34
C THR A 6 -13.84 23.21 8.62
N SER A 7 -12.54 23.33 8.92
CA SER A 7 -11.90 22.75 10.11
C SER A 7 -11.72 23.76 11.26
N PHE A 8 -12.10 25.03 11.06
CA PHE A 8 -11.95 26.11 12.03
C PHE A 8 -13.29 26.82 12.24
N PRO A 9 -13.60 27.24 13.47
CA PRO A 9 -14.91 27.82 13.80
C PRO A 9 -15.12 29.21 13.20
N THR A 10 -14.05 29.94 12.86
CA THR A 10 -14.11 31.25 12.20
C THR A 10 -13.09 31.39 11.07
N GLU A 11 -13.40 32.26 10.10
CA GLU A 11 -12.51 32.54 8.96
C GLU A 11 -11.20 33.23 9.37
N ALA A 12 -11.26 34.07 10.40
CA ALA A 12 -10.08 34.73 10.94
C ALA A 12 -9.07 33.73 11.52
N GLU A 13 -9.55 32.73 12.27
CA GLU A 13 -8.70 31.69 12.86
C GLU A 13 -8.05 30.80 11.78
N ALA A 14 -8.79 30.45 10.73
CA ALA A 14 -8.26 29.68 9.62
C ALA A 14 -7.14 30.43 8.89
N LEU A 15 -7.31 31.75 8.69
CA LEU A 15 -6.34 32.60 8.01
C LEU A 15 -5.07 32.78 8.86
N GLU A 16 -5.22 32.92 10.18
CA GLU A 16 -4.10 32.98 11.11
C GLU A 16 -3.28 31.69 11.10
N ALA A 17 -3.93 30.53 11.23
CA ALA A 17 -3.27 29.22 11.22
C ALA A 17 -2.54 28.95 9.90
N LYS A 18 -3.14 29.33 8.77
CA LYS A 18 -2.49 29.25 7.45
C LYS A 18 -1.23 30.12 7.38
N THR A 19 -1.31 31.35 7.88
CA THR A 19 -0.18 32.29 7.86
C THR A 19 0.99 31.76 8.69
N GLN A 20 0.72 31.27 9.91
CA GLN A 20 1.72 30.66 10.79
C GLN A 20 2.38 29.44 10.15
N LEU A 21 1.60 28.58 9.48
CA LEU A 21 2.11 27.40 8.78
C LEU A 21 3.02 27.78 7.60
N GLU A 22 2.63 28.77 6.80
CA GLU A 22 3.45 29.26 5.68
C GLU A 22 4.79 29.82 6.16
N GLU A 23 4.80 30.57 7.27
CA GLU A 23 6.02 31.12 7.86
C GLU A 23 6.95 30.01 8.37
N LEU A 24 6.42 29.04 9.13
CA LEU A 24 7.17 27.90 9.65
C LEU A 24 7.80 27.08 8.51
N MET A 25 7.03 26.81 7.46
CA MET A 25 7.48 25.98 6.35
C MET A 25 8.53 26.69 5.50
N LYS A 26 8.40 28.01 5.28
CA LYS A 26 9.45 28.83 4.66
C LYS A 26 10.73 28.83 5.50
N ALA A 27 10.61 28.97 6.82
CA ALA A 27 11.75 28.92 7.74
C ALA A 27 12.46 27.54 7.69
N ALA A 28 11.71 26.47 7.46
CA ALA A 28 12.22 25.12 7.27
C ALA A 28 12.78 24.84 5.86
N GLY A 29 12.79 25.82 4.95
CA GLY A 29 13.24 25.64 3.57
C GLY A 29 12.30 24.79 2.71
N MET A 30 11.07 24.58 3.17
CA MET A 30 10.04 23.82 2.45
C MET A 30 9.16 24.78 1.64
N ASN A 31 9.12 24.59 0.33
CA ASN A 31 8.18 25.29 -0.54
C ASN A 31 6.87 24.51 -0.58
N ILE A 32 5.83 25.02 0.10
CA ILE A 32 4.48 24.46 -0.05
C ILE A 32 3.89 24.98 -1.36
N HIS A 33 3.90 24.13 -2.39
CA HIS A 33 2.99 24.36 -3.51
C HIS A 33 1.57 24.00 -3.07
N LYS A 34 0.64 24.94 -3.17
CA LYS A 34 -0.80 24.67 -3.04
C LYS A 34 -1.20 23.70 -4.16
N TRP A 35 -1.25 22.41 -3.85
CA TRP A 35 -1.48 21.36 -4.85
C TRP A 35 -2.96 21.19 -5.22
N MET A 36 -3.87 21.62 -4.34
CA MET A 36 -5.31 21.61 -4.60
C MET A 36 -5.83 23.03 -4.85
N SER A 37 -6.42 23.23 -6.02
CA SER A 37 -7.33 24.33 -6.29
C SER A 37 -8.55 24.21 -5.37
N ASN A 38 -9.11 25.34 -4.90
CA ASN A 38 -10.34 25.40 -4.08
C ASN A 38 -11.61 24.96 -4.83
N ASN A 39 -11.43 24.43 -6.04
CA ASN A 39 -12.45 23.92 -6.93
C ASN A 39 -11.87 22.72 -7.68
N SER A 40 -11.47 21.68 -6.94
CA SER A 40 -11.07 20.41 -7.53
C SER A 40 -12.31 19.63 -7.94
N GLN A 41 -12.45 19.37 -9.23
CA GLN A 41 -13.47 18.45 -9.71
C GLN A 41 -13.11 17.03 -9.26
N ILE A 42 -13.99 16.39 -8.49
CA ILE A 42 -13.86 14.95 -8.17
C ILE A 42 -13.99 14.19 -9.49
N VAL A 43 -12.93 13.47 -9.88
CA VAL A 43 -12.93 12.65 -11.09
C VAL A 43 -13.67 11.34 -10.82
N GLU A 44 -13.40 10.70 -9.68
CA GLU A 44 -14.00 9.43 -9.29
C GLU A 44 -13.76 9.11 -7.80
N GLU A 45 -14.60 8.25 -7.23
CA GLU A 45 -14.49 7.73 -5.85
C GLU A 45 -14.36 6.21 -5.89
N TRP A 46 -13.34 5.67 -5.21
CA TRP A 46 -12.98 4.25 -5.31
C TRP A 46 -12.84 3.63 -3.92
N VAL A 47 -13.37 2.42 -3.77
CA VAL A 47 -13.23 1.58 -2.57
C VAL A 47 -12.57 0.26 -2.93
N GLY A 48 -11.73 -0.25 -2.02
CA GLY A 48 -11.00 -1.49 -2.23
C GLY A 48 -10.93 -2.34 -0.96
N LEU A 49 -11.11 -3.65 -1.10
CA LEU A 49 -10.92 -4.62 -0.02
C LEU A 49 -9.46 -5.11 -0.01
N ARG A 50 -8.84 -5.13 1.17
CA ARG A 50 -7.47 -5.60 1.34
C ARG A 50 -7.47 -7.12 1.62
N PRO A 51 -6.85 -7.96 0.76
CA PRO A 51 -6.82 -9.41 0.95
C PRO A 51 -5.76 -9.79 1.99
N HIS A 52 -6.05 -9.57 3.27
CA HIS A 52 -5.12 -9.81 4.38
C HIS A 52 -5.19 -11.25 4.90
N ARG A 53 -4.03 -11.82 5.20
CA ARG A 53 -3.84 -13.06 5.97
C ARG A 53 -2.58 -12.92 6.81
N ASP A 54 -2.60 -13.51 8.00
CA ASP A 54 -1.42 -13.63 8.85
C ASP A 54 -1.10 -15.13 9.09
N PRO A 55 0.05 -15.64 8.60
CA PRO A 55 1.04 -14.96 7.76
C PRO A 55 0.59 -14.88 6.28
N VAL A 56 1.30 -14.12 5.46
CA VAL A 56 1.18 -14.21 3.99
C VAL A 56 1.47 -15.65 3.54
N ARG A 57 0.65 -16.22 2.65
CA ARG A 57 0.84 -17.59 2.16
C ARG A 57 1.67 -17.59 0.88
N ILE A 58 2.91 -18.05 0.98
CA ILE A 58 3.80 -18.31 -0.16
C ILE A 58 4.41 -19.70 -0.02
N GLU A 59 3.76 -20.70 -0.62
CA GLU A 59 4.16 -22.11 -0.48
C GLU A 59 3.71 -22.96 -1.67
N LYS A 60 4.27 -24.16 -1.82
CA LYS A 60 3.86 -25.16 -2.82
C LYS A 60 2.97 -26.22 -2.18
N GLU A 61 1.88 -26.57 -2.87
CA GLU A 61 0.91 -27.58 -2.45
C GLU A 61 0.67 -28.55 -3.60
N ARG A 62 0.66 -29.85 -3.30
CA ARG A 62 0.35 -30.90 -4.26
C ARG A 62 -1.06 -31.41 -3.98
N LEU A 63 -1.97 -31.14 -4.90
CA LEU A 63 -3.37 -31.51 -4.78
C LEU A 63 -3.57 -33.00 -5.07
N ASP A 64 -4.65 -33.56 -4.55
CA ASP A 64 -5.05 -34.96 -4.81
C ASP A 64 -5.34 -35.22 -6.30
N THR A 65 -5.57 -34.16 -7.08
CA THR A 65 -5.72 -34.20 -8.54
C THR A 65 -4.40 -34.45 -9.29
N GLY A 66 -3.26 -34.45 -8.58
CA GLY A 66 -1.93 -34.56 -9.16
C GLY A 66 -1.33 -33.21 -9.61
N LEU A 67 -2.10 -32.12 -9.54
CA LEU A 67 -1.63 -30.78 -9.85
C LEU A 67 -0.78 -30.20 -8.71
N THR A 68 0.23 -29.42 -9.08
CA THR A 68 1.01 -28.62 -8.11
C THR A 68 0.57 -27.16 -8.21
N VAL A 69 0.24 -26.56 -7.06
CA VAL A 69 -0.17 -25.17 -6.92
C VAL A 69 0.88 -24.42 -6.11
N VAL A 70 1.30 -23.25 -6.59
CA VAL A 70 2.11 -22.31 -5.80
C VAL A 70 1.20 -21.18 -5.34
N HIS A 71 1.02 -21.05 -4.03
CA HIS A 71 0.21 -20.01 -3.41
C HIS A 71 1.02 -18.72 -3.30
N CYS A 72 0.36 -17.58 -3.50
CA CYS A 72 0.93 -16.25 -3.28
C CYS A 72 -0.19 -15.26 -2.97
N TYR A 73 -0.73 -15.32 -1.75
CA TYR A 73 -1.84 -14.46 -1.31
C TYR A 73 -1.74 -14.06 0.17
N GLY A 74 -2.44 -13.00 0.55
CA GLY A 74 -2.51 -12.55 1.96
C GLY A 74 -1.84 -11.20 2.25
N HIS A 75 -1.32 -10.50 1.24
CA HIS A 75 -0.51 -9.29 1.42
C HIS A 75 -1.24 -8.05 1.98
N GLY A 76 -2.56 -8.09 2.11
CA GLY A 76 -3.34 -6.99 2.66
C GLY A 76 -3.09 -5.65 1.94
N GLY A 77 -2.72 -4.61 2.70
CA GLY A 77 -2.41 -3.28 2.16
C GLY A 77 -1.01 -3.11 1.58
N TYR A 78 -0.14 -4.11 1.75
CA TYR A 78 1.28 -4.01 1.42
C TYR A 78 1.66 -4.74 0.11
N GLY A 79 0.67 -5.26 -0.62
CA GLY A 79 0.89 -6.06 -1.83
C GLY A 79 1.74 -5.36 -2.89
N VAL A 80 1.52 -4.06 -3.14
CA VAL A 80 2.31 -3.31 -4.14
C VAL A 80 3.78 -3.20 -3.73
N MET A 81 4.05 -2.86 -2.47
CA MET A 81 5.42 -2.71 -1.94
C MET A 81 6.17 -4.05 -1.90
N THR A 82 5.45 -5.13 -1.58
CA THR A 82 6.04 -6.48 -1.40
C THR A 82 6.03 -7.34 -2.66
N ALA A 83 5.42 -6.88 -3.75
CA ALA A 83 5.26 -7.64 -4.99
C ALA A 83 6.60 -8.14 -5.57
N PRO A 84 7.68 -7.33 -5.66
CA PRO A 84 8.94 -7.81 -6.23
C PRO A 84 9.56 -8.97 -5.42
N GLY A 85 9.55 -8.86 -4.08
CA GLY A 85 10.05 -9.92 -3.19
C GLY A 85 9.20 -11.19 -3.27
N SER A 86 7.87 -11.02 -3.29
CA SER A 86 6.94 -12.15 -3.42
C SER A 86 7.10 -12.87 -4.76
N ALA A 87 7.27 -12.12 -5.85
CA ALA A 87 7.51 -12.69 -7.18
C ALA A 87 8.83 -13.48 -7.26
N ALA A 88 9.90 -12.98 -6.63
CA ALA A 88 11.17 -13.69 -6.56
C ALA A 88 11.05 -15.01 -5.78
N LEU A 89 10.33 -15.02 -4.66
CA LEU A 89 10.05 -16.24 -3.89
C LEU A 89 9.23 -17.25 -4.69
N VAL A 90 8.16 -16.79 -5.36
CA VAL A 90 7.34 -17.64 -6.23
C VAL A 90 8.17 -18.23 -7.36
N SER A 91 9.01 -17.44 -8.03
CA SER A 91 9.88 -17.92 -9.11
C SER A 91 10.84 -19.03 -8.63
N ARG A 92 11.39 -18.87 -7.41
CA ARG A 92 12.19 -19.92 -6.78
C ARG A 92 11.37 -21.19 -6.52
N LEU A 93 10.19 -21.08 -5.92
CA LEU A 93 9.33 -22.23 -5.63
C LEU A 93 8.94 -22.99 -6.91
N VAL A 94 8.64 -22.26 -7.99
CA VAL A 94 8.36 -22.86 -9.30
C VAL A 94 9.58 -23.64 -9.81
N THR A 95 10.78 -23.07 -9.69
CA THR A 95 12.03 -23.75 -10.08
C THR A 95 12.25 -25.04 -9.29
N GLU A 96 12.05 -25.01 -7.98
CA GLU A 96 12.16 -26.18 -7.11
C GLU A 96 11.15 -27.27 -7.50
N VAL A 97 9.88 -26.91 -7.71
CA VAL A 97 8.83 -27.83 -8.17
C VAL A 97 9.19 -28.47 -9.51
N THR A 98 9.66 -27.68 -10.47
CA THR A 98 10.08 -28.20 -11.79
C THR A 98 11.31 -29.10 -11.71
N SER A 99 12.12 -28.96 -10.66
CA SER A 99 13.28 -29.81 -10.38
C SER A 99 12.94 -31.05 -9.55
N GLY A 100 11.67 -31.23 -9.17
CA GLY A 100 11.19 -32.38 -8.39
C GLY A 100 11.25 -32.20 -6.87
N ASP A 101 11.60 -31.02 -6.37
CA ASP A 101 11.62 -30.71 -4.94
C ASP A 101 10.26 -30.16 -4.47
N PHE A 102 9.59 -30.93 -3.61
CA PHE A 102 8.29 -30.58 -3.02
C PHE A 102 8.38 -30.22 -1.53
N THR A 103 9.58 -30.01 -0.99
CA THR A 103 9.76 -29.59 0.41
C THR A 103 9.42 -28.12 0.58
N ASN A 104 8.42 -27.81 1.40
CA ASN A 104 8.09 -26.42 1.68
C ASN A 104 9.20 -25.76 2.52
N PRO A 105 9.52 -24.48 2.28
CA PRO A 105 10.45 -23.76 3.12
C PRO A 105 9.94 -23.73 4.56
N ALA A 106 10.83 -23.93 5.52
CA ALA A 106 10.47 -24.15 6.92
C ALA A 106 9.63 -23.00 7.53
N ILE A 107 9.71 -21.78 6.99
CA ILE A 107 8.92 -20.64 7.42
C ILE A 107 8.72 -19.69 6.22
N SER A 108 7.52 -19.62 5.67
CA SER A 108 7.07 -18.53 4.78
C SER A 108 6.52 -17.39 5.67
N SER A 109 7.34 -16.80 6.53
CA SER A 109 6.96 -15.60 7.29
C SER A 109 7.61 -14.40 6.62
N LEU A 110 6.92 -13.86 5.61
CA LEU A 110 6.98 -12.43 5.29
C LEU A 110 5.79 -11.76 5.97
#